data_AF-A0A820N4S7-F1
#
_entry.id   AF-A0A820N4S7-F1
#
_cell.length_a   1.000
_cell.length_b   1.000
_cell.length_c   1.000
_cell.angle_alpha   90.00
_cell.angle_beta   90.00
_cell.angle_gamma   90.00
#
_symmetry.space_group_name_H-M   'P 1'
#
loop_
_entity.id
_entity.type
_entity.pdbx_description
1 polymer ?
#
loop_
_entity_poly.entity_id
_entity_poly.type
_entity_poly.pdbx_seq_one_letter_code
_entity_poly.pdbx_strand_id
1 'polypeptide(L)'
;TCSSSTANSCMGLATLNSNAVSGFRTGCYMFSALLRSTLEICYNQTFINTLTNSSSEYQKLNGSNSYLTVETLLSQMFITHWSHNTSFESYFKHCAPNLCQYIVTSERDFLSIIITLIGFFGGLSSIYRIVIPLLITKLWPFIWKLVTRRRTAATHIVETDANTGIYL
;
A
#
# COMPACT_ATOMS: atom_id res chain seq x y z
N THR A 1 15.70 -1.52 10.16
CA THR A 1 14.48 -2.15 9.62
C THR A 1 13.38 -2.01 10.65
N CYS A 2 12.39 -1.16 10.41
CA CYS A 2 11.20 -1.10 11.27
C CYS A 2 10.24 -2.18 10.80
N SER A 3 10.30 -3.35 11.42
CA SER A 3 9.37 -4.44 11.18
C SER A 3 8.06 -4.10 11.89
N SER A 4 7.04 -3.66 11.15
CA SER A 4 5.68 -3.56 11.66
C SER A 4 5.16 -4.98 11.94
N SER A 5 5.07 -5.35 13.21
CA SER A 5 4.54 -6.65 13.63
C SER A 5 3.03 -6.69 13.40
N THR A 6 2.60 -7.57 12.50
CA THR A 6 1.24 -8.09 12.44
C THR A 6 0.97 -8.96 13.67
N ALA A 7 0.58 -8.32 14.77
CA ALA A 7 -0.03 -8.98 15.91
C ALA A 7 -0.96 -7.96 16.58
N ASN A 8 -2.14 -8.38 17.03
CA ASN A 8 -3.23 -7.58 17.61
C ASN A 8 -2.87 -6.79 18.90
N SER A 9 -1.59 -6.54 19.16
CA SER A 9 -1.07 -5.63 20.16
C SER A 9 0.31 -5.14 19.73
N CYS A 10 0.36 -4.09 18.90
CA CYS A 10 1.58 -3.44 18.41
C CYS A 10 2.57 -2.98 19.51
N MET A 11 2.21 -3.06 20.79
CA MET A 11 3.07 -2.66 21.91
C MET A 11 3.77 -3.87 22.51
N GLY A 12 5.11 -3.83 22.52
CA GLY A 12 5.96 -4.84 23.16
C GLY A 12 6.97 -4.20 24.11
N LEU A 13 7.67 -5.04 24.88
CA LEU A 13 8.86 -4.61 25.60
C LEU A 13 10.01 -4.44 24.61
N ALA A 14 10.87 -3.45 24.85
CA ALA A 14 12.10 -3.32 24.11
C ALA A 14 13.10 -4.39 24.54
N THR A 15 13.88 -4.88 23.60
CA THR A 15 14.94 -5.85 23.88
C THR A 15 16.29 -5.28 23.46
N LEU A 16 17.29 -5.42 24.32
CA LEU A 16 18.69 -5.10 24.04
C LEU A 16 19.51 -6.35 24.27
N ASN A 17 20.24 -6.78 23.23
CA ASN A 17 21.03 -8.02 23.25
C ASN A 17 20.24 -9.23 23.81
N SER A 18 19.00 -9.42 23.32
CA SER A 18 18.02 -10.45 23.73
C SER A 18 17.42 -10.33 25.14
N ASN A 19 17.82 -9.33 25.94
CA ASN A 19 17.24 -9.09 27.26
C ASN A 19 16.16 -7.99 27.21
N ALA A 20 15.03 -8.22 27.88
CA ALA A 20 13.98 -7.22 28.00
C ALA A 20 14.47 -6.03 28.84
N VAL A 21 14.31 -4.83 28.31
CA VAL A 21 14.68 -3.58 28.97
C VAL A 21 13.48 -3.12 29.80
N SER A 22 13.64 -3.05 31.12
CA SER A 22 12.59 -2.53 32.00
C SER A 22 12.27 -1.09 31.65
N GLY A 23 10.98 -0.77 31.56
CA GLY A 23 10.49 0.57 31.33
C GLY A 23 10.44 1.03 29.87
N PHE A 24 11.22 0.45 28.95
CA PHE A 24 11.19 0.87 27.54
C PHE A 24 10.20 0.03 26.72
N ARG A 25 9.24 0.69 26.08
CA ARG A 25 8.24 0.07 25.23
C ARG A 25 8.58 0.31 23.76
N THR A 26 8.32 -0.69 22.94
CA THR A 26 8.34 -0.59 21.48
C THR A 26 6.91 -0.59 20.96
N GLY A 27 6.68 0.09 19.84
CA GLY A 27 5.35 0.28 19.30
C GLY A 27 5.39 0.52 17.79
N CYS A 28 4.26 0.31 17.13
CA CYS A 28 4.09 0.65 15.72
C CYS A 28 4.33 2.16 15.45
N TYR A 29 4.13 3.03 16.44
CA TYR A 29 4.59 4.41 16.40
C TYR A 29 5.66 4.64 17.47
N MET A 30 6.83 5.11 17.05
CA MET A 30 7.95 5.41 17.95
C MET A 30 7.56 6.42 19.04
N PHE A 31 6.78 7.44 18.67
CA PHE A 31 6.34 8.46 19.61
C PHE A 31 5.37 7.90 20.68
N SER A 32 4.37 7.11 20.28
CA SER A 32 3.42 6.55 21.26
C SER A 32 4.08 5.52 22.18
N ALA A 33 5.05 4.77 21.66
CA ALA A 33 5.87 3.86 22.44
C ALA A 33 6.73 4.62 23.46
N LEU A 34 7.35 5.72 23.04
CA LEU A 34 8.16 6.58 23.92
C LEU A 34 7.30 7.18 25.04
N LEU A 35 6.13 7.74 24.73
CA LEU A 35 5.25 8.36 25.73
C LEU A 35 4.84 7.37 26.83
N ARG A 36 4.58 6.12 26.44
CA ARG A 36 4.19 5.04 27.37
C ARG A 36 5.37 4.35 28.04
N SER A 37 6.60 4.70 27.69
CA SER A 37 7.81 4.20 28.34
C SER A 37 8.08 4.96 29.65
N THR A 38 8.80 4.32 30.58
CA THR A 38 9.32 4.93 31.81
C THR A 38 10.84 5.14 31.67
N LEU A 39 11.39 6.11 32.42
CA LEU A 39 12.82 6.44 32.37
C LEU A 39 13.66 5.62 33.35
N GLU A 40 13.17 4.47 33.82
CA GLU A 40 13.85 3.61 34.82
C GLU A 40 15.32 3.33 34.46
N ILE A 41 15.58 3.09 33.17
CA ILE A 41 16.91 2.86 32.59
C ILE A 41 17.90 4.00 32.84
N CYS A 42 17.45 5.26 32.80
CA CYS A 42 18.31 6.44 32.92
C CYS A 42 18.76 6.72 34.36
N TYR A 43 18.15 6.03 35.34
CA TYR A 43 18.52 6.11 36.75
C TYR A 43 19.53 5.02 37.16
N ASN A 44 19.79 4.03 36.30
CA ASN A 44 20.70 2.93 36.58
C ASN A 44 22.01 3.04 35.82
N GLN A 45 23.10 3.35 36.54
CA GLN A 45 24.43 3.52 35.96
C GLN A 45 24.97 2.25 35.29
N THR A 46 24.65 1.06 35.82
CA THR A 46 25.14 -0.19 35.22
C THR A 46 24.58 -0.40 33.82
N PHE A 47 23.33 0.01 33.60
CA PHE A 47 22.69 -0.11 32.30
C PHE A 47 23.22 0.90 31.28
N ILE A 48 23.43 2.15 31.71
CA ILE A 48 24.01 3.21 30.87
C ILE A 48 25.37 2.78 30.33
N ASN A 49 26.21 2.20 31.20
CA ASN A 49 27.55 1.73 30.83
C ASN A 49 27.50 0.61 29.77
N THR A 50 26.51 -0.30 29.83
CA THR A 50 26.30 -1.32 28.78
C THR A 50 25.81 -0.75 27.45
N LEU A 51 25.10 0.38 27.45
CA LEU A 51 24.58 0.98 26.22
C LEU A 51 25.65 1.78 25.47
N THR A 52 26.55 2.41 26.21
CA THR A 52 27.48 3.41 25.66
C THR A 52 28.87 2.84 25.35
N ASN A 53 29.23 1.63 25.83
CA ASN A 53 30.58 1.06 25.67
C ASN A 53 31.73 2.00 26.11
N SER A 54 31.41 3.11 26.77
CA SER A 54 32.33 4.13 27.27
C SER A 54 31.79 4.62 28.62
N SER A 55 32.48 4.21 29.67
CA SER A 55 32.05 4.30 31.07
C SER A 55 32.13 5.70 31.69
N SER A 56 32.40 6.76 30.93
CA SER A 56 32.84 8.04 31.49
C SER A 56 32.10 9.29 31.00
N GLU A 57 31.18 9.20 30.03
CA GLU A 57 30.57 10.42 29.46
C GLU A 57 29.13 10.67 29.93
N TYR A 58 28.47 9.65 30.48
CA TYR A 58 27.06 9.72 30.87
C TYR A 58 26.86 9.39 32.34
N GLN A 59 26.42 10.40 33.10
CA GLN A 59 26.09 10.26 34.51
C GLN A 59 24.60 9.93 34.68
N LYS A 60 24.29 9.02 35.61
CA LYS A 60 22.90 8.73 35.99
C LYS A 60 22.16 10.00 36.39
N LEU A 61 20.87 10.05 36.07
CA LEU A 61 19.99 11.11 36.56
C LEU A 61 19.84 10.98 38.08
N ASN A 62 19.91 12.11 38.80
CA ASN A 62 19.73 12.15 40.26
C ASN A 62 18.29 12.55 40.58
N GLY A 63 17.39 11.58 40.67
CA GLY A 63 15.96 11.83 40.91
C GLY A 63 15.24 10.58 41.41
N SER A 64 14.16 10.77 42.18
CA SER A 64 13.41 9.69 42.84
C SER A 64 12.23 9.16 41.99
N ASN A 65 11.99 9.73 40.81
CA ASN A 65 10.80 9.46 39.99
C ASN A 65 11.11 8.51 38.83
N SER A 66 11.73 7.37 39.12
CA SER A 66 12.10 6.35 38.11
C SER A 66 10.89 5.73 37.41
N TYR A 67 9.76 5.62 38.10
CA TYR A 67 8.55 4.92 37.63
C TYR A 67 7.54 5.80 36.88
N LEU A 68 7.82 7.09 36.69
CA LEU A 68 6.94 7.95 35.91
C LEU A 68 7.09 7.66 34.41
N THR A 69 5.96 7.65 33.70
CA THR A 69 5.97 7.57 32.24
C THR A 69 6.46 8.89 31.63
N VAL A 70 7.06 8.83 30.46
CA VAL A 70 7.46 10.03 29.71
C VAL A 70 6.26 10.97 29.49
N GLU A 71 5.07 10.40 29.24
CA GLU A 71 3.82 11.16 29.12
C GLU A 71 3.49 11.99 30.37
N THR A 72 3.59 11.38 31.56
CA THR A 72 3.33 12.09 32.83
C THR A 72 4.42 13.11 33.17
N LEU A 73 5.66 12.84 32.79
CA LEU A 73 6.75 13.79 32.95
C LEU A 73 6.56 15.02 32.04
N LEU A 74 6.20 14.80 30.77
CA LEU A 74 5.93 15.89 29.82
C LEU A 74 4.72 16.73 30.21
N SER A 75 3.66 16.10 30.76
CA SER A 75 2.49 16.83 31.24
C SER A 75 2.82 17.68 32.47
N GLN A 76 3.65 17.18 33.39
CA GLN A 76 4.13 17.93 34.55
C GLN A 76 5.08 19.07 34.16
N MET A 77 5.87 18.91 33.10
CA MET A 77 6.79 19.95 32.60
C MET A 77 6.14 20.96 31.65
N PHE A 78 4.81 20.92 31.47
CA PHE A 78 4.03 21.94 30.76
C PHE A 78 4.62 22.37 29.40
N ILE A 79 4.99 21.42 28.54
CA ILE A 79 5.18 21.69 27.11
C ILE A 79 3.81 21.56 26.42
N THR A 80 2.88 22.45 26.75
CA THR A 80 1.59 22.60 26.04
C THR A 80 1.71 23.52 24.83
N HIS A 81 2.76 24.35 24.78
CA HIS A 81 3.03 25.29 23.71
C HIS A 81 4.34 24.93 23.00
N TRP A 82 4.22 24.15 21.93
CA TRP A 82 5.26 24.06 20.91
C TRP A 82 5.31 25.44 20.24
N SER A 83 6.44 26.16 20.34
CA SER A 83 6.59 27.43 19.63
C SER A 83 6.39 27.17 18.14
N HIS A 84 5.29 27.68 17.58
CA HIS A 84 4.92 27.54 16.17
C HIS A 84 5.86 28.29 15.20
N ASN A 85 6.95 28.89 15.70
CA ASN A 85 7.97 29.52 14.87
C ASN A 85 8.91 28.51 14.17
N THR A 86 8.59 27.23 14.22
CA THR A 86 9.22 26.22 13.38
C THR A 86 8.57 26.22 12.01
N SER A 87 9.34 26.60 10.99
CA SER A 87 8.89 26.45 9.60
C SER A 87 8.75 24.96 9.30
N PHE A 88 7.51 24.48 9.25
CA PHE A 88 7.20 23.10 8.86
C PHE A 88 7.88 22.75 7.53
N GLU A 89 8.01 23.71 6.63
CA GLU A 89 8.74 23.57 5.38
C GLU A 89 10.22 23.16 5.57
N SER A 90 10.93 23.76 6.52
CA SER A 90 12.33 23.39 6.81
C SER A 90 12.41 21.99 7.43
N TYR A 91 11.49 21.66 8.32
CA TYR A 91 11.41 20.33 8.93
C TYR A 91 11.12 19.23 7.89
N PHE A 92 10.15 19.46 7.00
CA PHE A 92 9.85 18.53 5.91
C PHE A 92 10.95 18.46 4.86
N LYS A 93 11.69 19.54 4.60
CA LYS A 93 12.88 19.52 3.73
C LYS A 93 14.01 18.67 4.32
N HIS A 94 14.25 18.75 5.63
CA HIS A 94 15.27 17.94 6.31
C HIS A 94 14.86 16.46 6.42
N CYS A 95 13.57 16.21 6.66
CA CYS A 95 13.03 14.87 6.82
C CYS A 95 12.48 14.28 5.51
N ALA A 96 12.77 14.88 4.35
CA ALA A 96 12.25 14.44 3.06
C ALA A 96 12.68 12.99 2.80
N PRO A 97 11.76 12.01 2.94
CA PRO A 97 12.15 10.62 2.78
C PRO A 97 12.37 10.38 1.28
N ASN A 98 13.56 9.91 0.91
CA ASN A 98 13.88 9.58 -0.49
C ASN A 98 12.96 8.50 -1.08
N LEU A 99 12.33 7.69 -0.21
CA LEU A 99 11.31 6.72 -0.58
C LEU A 99 10.13 6.81 0.38
N CYS A 100 8.97 7.18 -0.14
CA CYS A 100 7.70 6.93 0.51
C CYS A 100 7.24 5.52 0.15
N GLN A 101 7.38 4.57 1.09
CA GLN A 101 6.66 3.30 0.99
C GLN A 101 5.30 3.46 1.67
N TYR A 102 4.24 3.51 0.87
CA TYR A 102 2.89 3.37 1.37
C TYR A 102 2.58 1.88 1.45
N ILE A 103 2.34 1.39 2.65
CA ILE A 103 1.80 0.04 2.83
C ILE A 103 0.32 0.17 2.45
N VAL A 104 -0.05 -0.37 1.29
CA VAL A 104 -1.47 -0.58 0.96
C VAL A 104 -1.95 -1.72 1.86
N THR A 105 -2.44 -1.38 3.04
CA THR A 105 -3.24 -2.33 3.81
C THR A 105 -4.51 -2.56 3.01
N SER A 106 -4.66 -3.78 2.47
CA SER A 106 -5.85 -4.22 1.74
C SER A 106 -7.01 -4.42 2.72
N GLU A 107 -7.48 -3.34 3.33
CA GLU A 107 -8.69 -3.33 4.17
C GLU A 107 -9.89 -2.75 3.41
N ARG A 108 -9.76 -2.55 2.09
CA ARG A 108 -10.82 -2.00 1.23
C ARG A 108 -11.22 -2.94 0.10
N ASP A 109 -11.29 -4.23 0.39
CA ASP A 109 -11.75 -5.25 -0.57
C ASP A 109 -13.19 -4.94 -1.04
N PHE A 110 -14.09 -4.56 -0.13
CA PHE A 110 -15.48 -4.27 -0.47
C PHE A 110 -15.66 -3.07 -1.39
N LEU A 111 -14.96 -1.96 -1.11
CA LEU A 111 -15.02 -0.76 -1.93
C LEU A 111 -14.38 -0.99 -3.31
N SER A 112 -13.32 -1.81 -3.36
CA SER A 112 -12.69 -2.22 -4.63
C SER A 112 -13.62 -3.07 -5.49
N ILE A 113 -14.40 -3.99 -4.89
CA ILE A 113 -15.41 -4.79 -5.60
C ILE A 113 -16.48 -3.87 -6.23
N ILE A 114 -16.98 -2.89 -5.47
CA ILE A 114 -18.00 -1.95 -5.97
C ILE A 114 -17.48 -1.13 -7.15
N ILE A 115 -16.27 -0.54 -7.05
CA ILE A 115 -15.67 0.23 -8.15
C ILE A 115 -15.50 -0.64 -9.40
N THR A 116 -15.08 -1.89 -9.21
CA THR A 116 -14.88 -2.84 -10.32
C THR A 116 -16.20 -3.18 -11.01
N LEU A 117 -17.28 -3.40 -10.26
CA LEU A 117 -18.61 -3.65 -10.82
C LEU A 117 -19.13 -2.43 -11.60
N ILE A 118 -19.00 -1.23 -11.04
CA ILE A 118 -19.43 0.01 -11.70
C ILE A 118 -18.65 0.24 -13.00
N GLY A 119 -17.33 0.04 -12.97
CA GLY A 119 -16.47 0.12 -14.15
C GLY A 119 -16.84 -0.93 -15.21
N PHE A 120 -17.15 -2.16 -14.78
CA PHE A 120 -17.53 -3.25 -15.66
C PHE A 120 -18.88 -2.99 -16.34
N PHE A 121 -19.93 -2.64 -15.58
CA PHE A 121 -21.25 -2.33 -16.15
C PHE A 121 -21.22 -1.07 -17.02
N GLY A 122 -20.47 -0.04 -16.63
CA GLY A 122 -20.30 1.18 -17.42
C GLY A 122 -19.56 0.93 -18.74
N GLY A 123 -18.49 0.12 -18.70
CA GLY A 123 -17.72 -0.27 -19.88
C GLY A 123 -18.51 -1.16 -20.83
N LEU A 124 -19.16 -2.21 -20.31
CA LEU A 124 -19.91 -3.18 -21.12
C LEU A 124 -21.07 -2.53 -21.88
N SER A 125 -21.80 -1.61 -21.23
CA SER A 125 -22.88 -0.84 -21.85
C SER A 125 -22.37 0.05 -22.99
N SER A 126 -21.19 0.66 -22.82
CA SER A 126 -20.58 1.51 -23.83
C SER A 126 -20.02 0.71 -25.02
N ILE A 127 -19.37 -0.42 -24.75
CA ILE A 127 -18.81 -1.30 -25.78
C ILE A 127 -19.91 -1.85 -26.68
N TYR A 128 -21.05 -2.27 -26.11
CA TYR A 128 -22.13 -2.87 -26.90
C TYR A 128 -22.70 -1.89 -27.94
N ARG A 129 -22.81 -0.60 -27.59
CA ARG A 129 -23.23 0.46 -28.53
C ARG A 129 -22.26 0.70 -29.69
N ILE A 130 -20.98 0.40 -29.50
CA ILE A 130 -19.94 0.53 -30.55
C ILE A 130 -19.85 -0.75 -31.38
N VAL A 131 -19.97 -1.91 -30.73
CA VAL A 131 -19.87 -3.23 -31.38
C VAL A 131 -21.03 -3.44 -32.36
N ILE A 132 -22.28 -3.14 -31.98
CA ILE A 132 -23.46 -3.33 -32.85
C ILE A 132 -23.30 -2.66 -34.23
N PRO A 133 -23.02 -1.34 -34.36
CA PRO A 133 -22.88 -0.70 -35.65
C PRO A 133 -21.65 -1.23 -36.41
N LEU A 134 -20.58 -1.65 -35.73
CA LEU A 134 -19.40 -2.21 -36.38
C LEU A 134 -19.68 -3.58 -37.01
N LEU A 135 -20.41 -4.45 -36.31
CA LEU A 135 -20.83 -5.76 -36.83
C LEU A 135 -21.74 -5.58 -38.06
N ILE A 136 -22.74 -4.69 -37.98
CA ILE A 136 -23.69 -4.48 -39.07
C ILE A 136 -23.01 -3.80 -40.27
N THR A 137 -22.17 -2.79 -40.06
CA THR A 137 -21.60 -2.01 -41.18
C THR A 137 -20.37 -2.65 -41.82
N LYS A 138 -19.57 -3.42 -41.07
CA LYS A 138 -18.32 -4.01 -41.59
C LYS A 138 -18.42 -5.51 -41.82
N LEU A 139 -19.02 -6.27 -40.90
CA LEU A 139 -19.10 -7.72 -41.06
C LEU A 139 -20.22 -8.15 -42.02
N TRP A 140 -21.40 -7.51 -41.97
CA TRP A 140 -22.49 -7.85 -42.89
C TRP A 140 -22.11 -7.76 -44.38
N PRO A 141 -21.53 -6.65 -44.90
CA PRO A 141 -21.13 -6.60 -46.30
C PRO A 141 -19.96 -7.52 -46.62
N PHE A 142 -19.08 -7.81 -45.65
CA PHE A 142 -17.99 -8.76 -45.84
C PHE A 142 -18.50 -10.19 -45.99
N ILE A 143 -19.41 -10.62 -45.11
CA ILE A 143 -20.08 -11.92 -45.17
C ILE A 143 -20.87 -12.02 -46.48
N TRP A 144 -21.62 -10.98 -46.85
CA TRP A 144 -22.36 -10.95 -48.11
C TRP A 144 -21.42 -11.10 -49.31
N LYS A 145 -20.29 -10.38 -49.33
CA LYS A 145 -19.26 -10.49 -50.38
C LYS A 145 -18.64 -11.89 -50.46
N LEU A 146 -18.45 -12.57 -49.34
CA LEU A 146 -17.95 -13.96 -49.31
C LEU A 146 -18.99 -14.97 -49.81
N VAL A 147 -20.27 -14.79 -49.45
CA VAL A 147 -21.36 -15.64 -49.93
C VAL A 147 -21.59 -15.47 -51.43
N THR A 148 -21.54 -14.24 -51.95
CA THR A 148 -21.72 -13.96 -53.39
C THR A 148 -20.57 -14.55 -54.22
N ARG A 149 -19.33 -14.54 -53.71
CA ARG A 149 -18.19 -15.23 -54.35
C ARG A 149 -18.37 -16.74 -54.46
N ARG A 150 -19.04 -17.38 -53.49
CA ARG A 150 -19.36 -18.82 -53.55
C ARG A 150 -20.46 -19.13 -54.57
N ARG A 151 -21.42 -18.23 -54.77
CA ARG A 151 -22.53 -18.41 -55.73
C ARG A 151 -22.07 -18.35 -57.20
N THR A 152 -21.15 -17.45 -57.56
CA THR A 152 -20.63 -17.36 -58.93
C THR A 152 -19.65 -18.48 -59.30
N ALA A 153 -18.94 -19.04 -58.32
CA ALA A 153 -18.14 -20.24 -58.54
C ALA A 153 -19.03 -21.46 -58.83
N ALA A 154 -20.18 -21.60 -58.15
CA ALA A 154 -21.10 -22.71 -58.34
C ALA A 154 -21.84 -22.70 -59.69
N THR A 155 -22.10 -21.53 -60.29
CA THR A 155 -22.75 -21.46 -61.61
C THR A 155 -21.81 -21.81 -62.76
N HIS A 156 -20.51 -21.50 -62.65
CA HIS A 156 -19.53 -21.84 -63.69
C HIS A 156 -19.25 -23.35 -63.81
N ILE A 157 -19.28 -24.10 -62.70
CA ILE A 157 -19.11 -25.57 -62.72
C ILE A 157 -20.35 -26.30 -63.29
N VAL A 158 -21.56 -25.78 -63.04
CA VAL A 158 -22.79 -26.38 -63.59
C VAL A 158 -22.89 -26.20 -65.11
N GLU A 159 -22.42 -25.06 -65.64
CA GLU A 159 -22.46 -24.81 -67.08
C GLU A 159 -21.37 -25.57 -67.86
N THR A 160 -20.24 -25.88 -67.21
CA THR A 160 -19.22 -26.76 -67.81
C THR A 160 -19.67 -28.21 -67.88
N ASP A 161 -20.44 -28.71 -66.89
CA ASP A 161 -20.94 -30.09 -66.89
C ASP A 161 -22.11 -30.29 -67.88
N ALA A 162 -22.92 -29.25 -68.13
CA ALA A 162 -24.02 -29.31 -69.10
C ALA A 162 -23.54 -29.36 -70.56
N ASN A 163 -22.42 -28.70 -70.90
CA ASN A 163 -21.88 -28.70 -72.26
C ASN A 163 -21.03 -29.93 -72.60
N THR A 164 -20.55 -30.70 -71.61
CA THR A 164 -19.78 -31.94 -71.83
C THR A 164 -20.65 -33.20 -71.95
N GLY A 165 -21.97 -33.10 -71.72
CA GLY A 165 -22.90 -34.24 -71.75
C GLY A 165 -23.62 -34.49 -73.08
N ILE A 166 -23.32 -33.74 -74.15
CA ILE A 166 -24.04 -33.80 -75.45
C ILE A 166 -23.23 -34.54 -76.54
N TYR A 167 -22.04 -35.07 -76.22
CA TYR A 167 -21.20 -35.80 -77.17
C TYR A 167 -20.81 -37.21 -76.68
N LEU A 168 -21.78 -38.05 -76.34
CA LEU A 168 -21.64 -39.52 -76.29
C LEU A 168 -22.97 -40.18 -76.69
#